data_AF-A0A8J3VKX9-F1
#
_entry.id   AF-A0A8J3VKX9-F1
#
_cell.length_a   1.000
_cell.length_b   1.000
_cell.length_c   1.000
_cell.angle_alpha   90.00
_cell.angle_beta   90.00
_cell.angle_gamma   90.00
#
_symmetry.space_group_name_H-M   'P 1'
#
loop_
_entity.id
_entity.type
_entity.pdbx_description
1 polymer ?
#
loop_
_entity_poly.entity_id
_entity_poly.type
_entity_poly.pdbx_seq_one_letter_code
_entity_poly.pdbx_strand_id
1 'polypeptide(L)'
;MQARRGVNLTHAGKIGVLRLANDQGHPGMITIAWHTGRMRQTDFWDRMGQAFGPAYARSVAKDQALTELGGRTVTAALADGIDVQIIWRAVCAQYDDRIPSRLK
;
A
#
# COMPACT_ATOMS: atom_id res chain seq x y z
N MET A 1 44.38 23.64 -18.85
CA MET A 1 43.93 22.26 -19.17
C MET A 1 44.49 21.37 -18.06
N GLN A 2 43.78 20.72 -17.15
CA GLN A 2 42.37 20.40 -16.87
C GLN A 2 42.22 20.42 -15.35
N ALA A 3 41.15 21.02 -14.83
CA ALA A 3 40.77 20.99 -13.42
C ALA A 3 39.54 20.09 -13.28
N ARG A 4 39.61 19.01 -12.50
CA ARG A 4 38.42 18.28 -12.05
C ARG A 4 38.56 17.80 -10.60
N ARG A 5 37.54 18.18 -9.83
CA ARG A 5 37.30 18.04 -8.39
C ARG A 5 36.93 16.61 -7.99
N GLY A 6 36.95 16.34 -6.68
CA GLY A 6 36.18 15.26 -6.05
C GLY A 6 36.78 14.85 -4.69
N VAL A 7 36.67 15.69 -3.66
CA VAL A 7 35.72 15.55 -2.53
C VAL A 7 35.85 14.21 -1.79
N ASN A 8 36.52 14.29 -0.63
CA ASN A 8 36.55 13.28 0.42
C ASN A 8 35.38 13.55 1.39
N LEU A 9 34.55 12.55 1.68
CA LEU A 9 33.56 12.62 2.76
C LEU A 9 33.48 11.27 3.49
N THR A 10 34.27 11.18 4.55
CA THR A 10 33.98 10.38 5.75
C THR A 10 32.67 10.87 6.37
N HIS A 11 31.72 9.97 6.65
CA HIS A 11 30.85 9.90 7.85
C HIS A 11 29.55 9.15 7.53
N ALA A 12 29.47 7.90 7.96
CA ALA A 12 28.20 7.18 8.13
C ALA A 12 27.46 7.79 9.34
N GLY A 13 26.78 8.91 9.09
CA GLY A 13 25.88 9.58 10.02
C GLY A 13 24.48 8.97 9.97
N LYS A 14 23.99 8.60 11.16
CA LYS A 14 22.66 8.07 11.46
C LYS A 14 21.57 8.86 10.72
N ILE A 15 20.82 8.19 9.86
CA ILE A 15 19.63 8.77 9.23
C ILE A 15 18.53 8.83 10.29
N GLY A 16 18.25 10.03 10.78
CA GLY A 16 17.15 10.31 11.67
C GLY A 16 15.82 9.95 11.00
N VAL A 17 14.99 9.19 11.71
CA VAL A 17 13.59 8.96 11.37
C VAL A 17 12.86 10.30 11.54
N LEU A 18 12.75 11.05 10.46
CA LEU A 18 11.80 12.15 10.35
C LEU A 18 10.42 11.54 10.15
N ARG A 19 9.68 11.46 11.26
CA ARG A 19 8.23 11.31 11.29
C ARG A 19 7.61 12.60 10.73
N LEU A 20 7.53 12.70 9.40
CA LEU A 20 6.68 13.67 8.73
C LEU A 20 5.28 13.08 8.65
N ALA A 21 4.41 13.62 9.49
CA ALA A 21 2.98 13.49 9.34
C ALA A 21 2.58 14.04 7.97
N ASN A 22 1.86 13.22 7.21
CA ASN A 22 0.84 13.65 6.26
C ASN A 22 1.23 14.81 5.33
N ASP A 23 2.10 14.53 4.35
CA ASP A 23 2.09 15.24 3.07
C ASP A 23 1.34 14.36 2.07
N GLN A 24 0.02 14.45 2.08
CA GLN A 24 -0.81 13.99 0.96
C GLN A 24 -0.85 15.12 -0.08
N GLY A 25 0.31 15.47 -0.65
CA GLY A 25 0.42 16.31 -1.83
C GLY A 25 0.44 15.43 -3.08
N HIS A 26 -0.70 15.23 -3.73
CA HIS A 26 -0.75 14.73 -5.11
C HIS A 26 -0.63 15.94 -6.07
N PRO A 27 0.52 16.19 -6.73
CA PRO A 27 0.58 17.15 -7.81
C PRO A 27 -0.04 16.55 -9.08
N GLY A 28 -1.25 17.00 -9.43
CA GLY A 28 -1.64 17.10 -10.85
C GLY A 28 -2.67 16.14 -11.43
N MET A 29 -3.48 15.41 -10.65
CA MET A 29 -4.56 14.58 -11.22
C MET A 29 -5.93 14.97 -10.64
N ILE A 30 -6.61 15.87 -11.36
CA ILE A 30 -8.05 16.17 -11.38
C ILE A 30 -8.90 15.50 -10.27
N THR A 31 -9.21 16.25 -9.20
CA THR A 31 -10.11 15.86 -8.10
C THR A 31 -11.58 15.77 -8.56
N ILE A 32 -11.95 14.71 -9.29
CA ILE A 32 -13.35 14.30 -9.46
C ILE A 32 -13.46 12.76 -9.56
N ALA A 33 -13.35 12.10 -8.41
CA ALA A 33 -14.09 10.86 -8.13
C ALA A 33 -13.90 10.56 -6.64
N TRP A 34 -14.70 11.20 -5.79
CA TRP A 34 -15.06 10.56 -4.52
C TRP A 34 -15.61 9.19 -4.91
N HIS A 35 -14.80 8.16 -4.67
CA HIS A 35 -15.05 6.81 -5.09
C HIS A 35 -16.42 6.38 -4.57
N THR A 36 -17.39 6.26 -5.47
CA THR A 36 -18.56 5.40 -5.22
C THR A 36 -18.12 3.95 -5.46
N GLY A 37 -17.04 3.54 -4.77
CA GLY A 37 -16.54 2.18 -4.77
C GLY A 37 -17.45 1.36 -3.86
N ARG A 38 -18.31 0.53 -4.46
CA ARG A 38 -19.40 -0.20 -3.79
C ARG A 38 -18.98 -1.18 -2.68
N MET A 39 -17.68 -1.38 -2.44
CA MET A 39 -17.22 -2.38 -1.46
C MET A 39 -17.27 -1.81 -0.06
N ARG A 40 -18.07 -2.42 0.83
CA ARG A 40 -17.99 -2.12 2.26
C ARG A 40 -16.75 -2.80 2.85
N GLN A 41 -16.23 -2.21 3.93
CA GLN A 41 -15.12 -2.82 4.66
C GLN A 41 -15.45 -4.25 5.14
N THR A 42 -16.70 -4.53 5.51
CA THR A 42 -17.15 -5.89 5.84
C THR A 42 -17.01 -6.84 4.64
N ASP A 43 -17.46 -6.44 3.45
CA ASP A 43 -17.34 -7.25 2.22
C ASP A 43 -15.88 -7.53 1.88
N PHE A 44 -15.00 -6.56 2.09
CA PHE A 44 -13.55 -6.75 1.95
C PHE A 44 -13.02 -7.86 2.86
N TRP A 45 -13.40 -7.83 4.14
CA TRP A 45 -12.97 -8.86 5.10
C TRP A 45 -13.57 -10.23 4.79
N ASP A 46 -14.80 -10.28 4.29
CA ASP A 46 -15.41 -11.53 3.83
C ASP A 46 -14.66 -12.12 2.63
N ARG A 47 -14.25 -11.27 1.66
CA ARG A 47 -13.42 -11.70 0.52
C ARG A 47 -12.04 -12.19 0.96
N MET A 48 -11.40 -11.47 1.88
CA MET A 48 -10.13 -11.89 2.47
C MET A 48 -10.27 -13.24 3.20
N GLY A 49 -11.35 -13.44 3.94
CA GLY A 49 -11.66 -14.71 4.60
C GLY A 49 -11.90 -15.85 3.61
N GLN A 50 -12.58 -15.58 2.50
CA GLN A 50 -12.80 -16.58 1.45
C GLN A 50 -11.54 -16.93 0.65
N ALA A 51 -10.62 -15.98 0.47
CA ALA A 51 -9.37 -16.20 -0.27
C ALA A 51 -8.27 -16.85 0.59
N PHE A 52 -8.12 -16.43 1.85
CA PHE A 52 -6.99 -16.84 2.71
C PHE A 52 -7.42 -17.67 3.93
N GLY A 53 -8.71 -17.78 4.21
CA GLY A 53 -9.24 -18.34 5.44
C GLY A 53 -9.42 -17.28 6.55
N PRO A 54 -10.47 -17.38 7.38
CA PRO A 54 -10.83 -16.35 8.37
C PRO A 54 -9.75 -16.13 9.44
N ALA A 55 -9.01 -17.17 9.82
CA ALA A 55 -7.93 -17.07 10.81
C ALA A 55 -6.67 -16.38 10.26
N TYR A 56 -6.40 -16.54 8.96
CA TYR A 56 -5.14 -16.09 8.36
C TYR A 56 -5.25 -14.74 7.65
N ALA A 57 -6.45 -14.37 7.20
CA ALA A 57 -6.75 -13.09 6.55
C ALA A 57 -6.21 -11.87 7.31
N ARG A 58 -6.34 -11.88 8.65
CA ARG A 58 -5.89 -10.78 9.51
C ARG A 58 -4.37 -10.68 9.59
N SER A 59 -3.67 -11.81 9.58
CA SER A 59 -2.20 -11.86 9.59
C SER A 59 -1.63 -11.41 8.25
N VAL A 60 -2.19 -11.91 7.13
CA VAL A 60 -1.86 -11.45 5.77
C VAL A 60 -2.01 -9.94 5.67
N ALA A 61 -3.10 -9.38 6.20
CA ALA A 61 -3.33 -7.94 6.15
C ALA A 61 -2.32 -7.10 6.96
N LYS A 62 -1.67 -7.69 7.97
CA LYS A 62 -0.67 -7.01 8.80
C LYS A 62 0.74 -7.16 8.26
N ASP A 63 1.06 -8.33 7.73
CA ASP A 63 2.44 -8.71 7.42
C ASP A 63 2.79 -8.49 5.95
N GLN A 64 1.81 -8.53 5.05
CA GLN A 64 2.07 -8.51 3.61
C GLN A 64 2.04 -7.09 3.06
N ALA A 65 3.21 -6.62 2.61
CA ALA A 65 3.37 -5.39 1.86
C ALA A 65 2.87 -5.58 0.42
N LEU A 66 2.00 -4.68 -0.03
CA LEU A 66 1.42 -4.71 -1.38
C LEU A 66 2.15 -3.72 -2.28
N THR A 67 2.70 -4.21 -3.38
CA THR A 67 3.49 -3.39 -4.32
C THR A 67 2.67 -2.23 -4.89
N GLU A 68 1.42 -2.50 -5.26
CA GLU A 68 0.46 -1.51 -5.79
C GLU A 68 0.09 -0.41 -4.78
N LEU A 69 0.31 -0.64 -3.48
CA LEU A 69 0.11 0.37 -2.43
C LEU A 69 1.40 1.09 -2.06
N GLY A 70 2.47 0.94 -2.84
CA GLY A 70 3.80 1.49 -2.57
C GLY A 70 4.53 0.74 -1.45
N GLY A 71 4.30 -0.57 -1.32
CA GLY A 71 4.90 -1.40 -0.28
C GLY A 71 4.22 -1.29 1.09
N ARG A 72 3.04 -0.67 1.15
CA ARG A 72 2.23 -0.63 2.38
C ARG A 72 1.46 -1.93 2.58
N THR A 73 1.25 -2.27 3.84
CA THR A 73 0.38 -3.39 4.22
C THR A 73 -1.08 -2.97 4.12
N VAL A 74 -1.99 -3.95 4.03
CA VAL A 74 -3.45 -3.68 4.07
C VAL A 74 -3.81 -2.87 5.31
N THR A 75 -3.25 -3.22 6.47
CA THR A 75 -3.53 -2.51 7.73
C THR A 75 -3.06 -1.06 7.68
N ALA A 76 -1.87 -0.81 7.13
CA ALA A 76 -1.36 0.55 6.96
C ALA A 76 -2.23 1.36 5.98
N ALA A 77 -2.61 0.76 4.84
CA ALA A 77 -3.47 1.40 3.86
C ALA A 77 -4.86 1.75 4.40
N LEU A 78 -5.45 0.86 5.21
CA LEU A 78 -6.70 1.14 5.92
C LEU A 78 -6.56 2.29 6.91
N ALA A 79 -5.44 2.35 7.65
CA ALA A 79 -5.16 3.44 8.58
C ALA A 79 -4.94 4.79 7.88
N ASP A 80 -4.36 4.75 6.68
CA ASP A 80 -4.17 5.92 5.80
C ASP A 80 -5.48 6.35 5.11
N GLY A 81 -6.59 5.63 5.33
CA GLY A 81 -7.90 5.95 4.75
C GLY A 81 -8.04 5.58 3.27
N ILE A 82 -7.19 4.69 2.76
CA ILE A 82 -7.31 4.20 1.38
C ILE A 82 -8.60 3.39 1.23
N ASP A 83 -9.30 3.61 0.12
CA ASP A 83 -10.52 2.90 -0.22
C ASP A 83 -10.30 1.37 -0.28
N VAL A 84 -11.21 0.62 0.36
CA VAL A 84 -11.10 -0.84 0.47
C VAL A 84 -11.18 -1.56 -0.88
N GLN A 85 -11.85 -0.97 -1.88
CA GLN A 85 -11.86 -1.51 -3.24
C GLN A 85 -10.47 -1.39 -3.89
N ILE A 86 -9.76 -0.29 -3.66
CA ILE A 86 -8.38 -0.11 -4.14
C ILE A 86 -7.46 -1.14 -3.46
N ILE A 87 -7.60 -1.30 -2.15
CA ILE A 87 -6.83 -2.29 -1.39
C ILE A 87 -7.13 -3.71 -1.90
N TRP A 88 -8.40 -4.05 -2.16
CA TRP A 88 -8.77 -5.35 -2.71
C TRP A 88 -8.14 -5.60 -4.08
N ARG A 89 -8.15 -4.60 -4.97
CA ARG A 89 -7.50 -4.73 -6.29
C ARG A 89 -6.00 -4.98 -6.17
N ALA A 90 -5.33 -4.32 -5.24
CA ALA A 90 -3.91 -4.57 -4.95
C ALA A 90 -3.66 -6.00 -4.44
N VAL A 91 -4.54 -6.52 -3.59
CA VAL A 91 -4.50 -7.92 -3.14
C VAL A 91 -4.70 -8.87 -4.32
N CYS A 92 -5.69 -8.63 -5.18
CA CYS A 92 -5.91 -9.43 -6.39
C CYS A 92 -4.71 -9.44 -7.34
N ALA A 93 -4.08 -8.29 -7.56
CA ALA A 93 -2.91 -8.19 -8.42
C ALA A 93 -1.72 -8.98 -7.85
N GLN A 94 -1.52 -8.97 -6.54
CA GLN A 94 -0.40 -9.67 -5.90
C GLN A 94 -0.64 -11.18 -5.73
N TYR A 95 -1.90 -11.61 -5.58
CA TYR A 95 -2.27 -13.00 -5.32
C TYR A 95 -3.17 -13.59 -6.42
N ASP A 96 -2.93 -13.20 -7.68
CA ASP A 96 -3.81 -13.55 -8.81
C ASP A 96 -4.11 -15.05 -8.90
N ASP A 97 -3.11 -15.90 -8.65
CA ASP A 97 -3.22 -17.38 -8.67
C ASP A 97 -4.05 -17.96 -7.50
N ARG A 98 -4.10 -17.28 -6.36
CA ARG A 98 -4.79 -17.77 -5.15
C ARG A 98 -6.22 -17.26 -5.03
N ILE A 99 -6.54 -16.14 -5.66
CA ILE A 99 -7.87 -15.55 -5.58
C ILE A 99 -8.76 -16.13 -6.68
N PRO A 100 -9.82 -16.88 -6.32
CA PRO A 100 -10.74 -17.42 -7.32
C PRO A 100 -11.46 -16.29 -8.07
N SER A 101 -11.65 -16.44 -9.39
CA SER A 101 -12.19 -15.39 -10.27
C SER A 101 -13.55 -14.83 -9.83
N ARG A 102 -14.33 -15.59 -9.06
CA ARG A 102 -15.61 -15.14 -8.48
C ARG A 102 -15.47 -14.04 -7.41
N LEU A 103 -14.27 -13.82 -6.88
CA LEU A 103 -13.99 -12.84 -5.82
C LEU A 103 -13.27 -11.59 -6.34
N LYS A 104 -12.68 -11.66 -7.54
CA LYS A 104 -11.97 -10.53 -8.17
C LYS A 104 -12.97 -9.38 -8.40
#